data_AF-A0AAW2X3U6-F1
#
_entry.id   AF-A0AAW2X3U6-F1
#
_cell.length_a   1.000
_cell.length_b   1.000
_cell.length_c   1.000
_cell.angle_alpha   90.00
_cell.angle_beta   90.00
_cell.angle_gamma   90.00
#
_symmetry.space_group_name_H-M   'P 1'
#
loop_
_entity.id
_entity.type
_entity.pdbx_description
1 polymer ?
#
loop_
_entity_poly.entity_id
_entity_poly.type
_entity_poly.pdbx_seq_one_letter_code
_entity_poly.pdbx_strand_id
1 'polypeptide(L)'
;MAQRKAKGDLSTNVTMATGFLNAVQRLSQHDPHHDLLLQLEHVARVVLLKASKLEQSMLQQRAKLHWLKGGDQCCKIFFRKVAARRASQKIFQITNTYGHVLTE
;
A
#
# COMPACT_ATOMS: atom_id res chain seq x y z
N MET A 1 -6.42 24.20 -13.17
CA MET A 1 -7.21 23.03 -12.71
C MET A 1 -6.73 21.80 -13.45
N ALA A 2 -6.12 20.83 -12.76
CA ALA A 2 -5.60 19.63 -13.42
C ALA A 2 -6.77 18.77 -13.92
N GLN A 3 -6.86 18.57 -15.24
CA GLN A 3 -7.79 17.63 -15.84
C GLN A 3 -7.60 16.25 -15.19
N ARG A 4 -8.60 15.80 -14.42
CA ARG A 4 -8.73 14.41 -14.03
C ARG A 4 -8.93 13.61 -15.31
N LYS A 5 -7.83 13.17 -15.95
CA LYS A 5 -7.88 12.15 -17.00
C LYS A 5 -8.80 11.06 -16.48
N ALA A 6 -9.82 10.71 -17.27
CA ALA A 6 -10.63 9.53 -17.06
C ALA A 6 -9.65 8.36 -17.00
N LYS A 7 -9.21 7.99 -15.80
CA LYS A 7 -8.54 6.72 -15.54
C LYS A 7 -9.63 5.72 -15.87
N GLY A 8 -9.65 5.24 -17.11
CA GLY A 8 -10.52 4.13 -17.51
C GLY A 8 -10.44 3.04 -16.46
N ASP A 9 -11.52 2.28 -16.32
CA ASP A 9 -11.62 1.27 -15.29
C ASP A 9 -10.39 0.35 -15.32
N LEU A 10 -9.56 0.43 -14.26
CA LEU A 10 -8.29 -0.30 -14.19
C LEU A 10 -8.54 -1.80 -14.24
N SER A 11 -9.72 -2.24 -13.78
CA SER A 11 -10.20 -3.61 -13.90
C SER A 11 -10.36 -4.03 -15.37
N THR A 12 -10.89 -3.15 -16.22
CA THR A 12 -10.97 -3.39 -17.67
C THR A 12 -9.58 -3.55 -18.29
N ASN A 13 -8.59 -2.76 -17.85
CA ASN A 13 -7.22 -2.89 -18.35
C ASN A 13 -6.58 -4.23 -17.95
N VAL A 14 -6.79 -4.68 -16.71
CA VAL A 14 -6.32 -6.00 -16.25
C VAL A 14 -7.02 -7.12 -17.01
N THR A 15 -8.34 -7.00 -17.22
CA THR A 15 -9.14 -7.96 -18.00
C THR A 15 -8.63 -8.07 -19.43
N MET A 16 -8.40 -6.94 -20.11
CA MET A 16 -7.85 -6.92 -21.48
C MET A 16 -6.44 -7.51 -21.54
N ALA A 17 -5.55 -7.13 -20.61
CA ALA A 17 -4.19 -7.65 -20.56
C ALA A 17 -4.16 -9.17 -20.30
N THR A 18 -5.06 -9.66 -19.46
CA THR A 18 -5.24 -11.10 -19.18
C THR A 18 -5.73 -11.83 -20.42
N GLY A 19 -6.76 -11.28 -21.10
CA GLY A 19 -7.27 -11.83 -22.35
C GLY A 19 -6.20 -11.91 -23.45
N PHE A 20 -5.37 -10.87 -23.55
CA PHE A 20 -4.25 -10.82 -24.48
C PHE A 20 -3.19 -11.88 -24.17
N LEU A 21 -2.73 -11.99 -22.93
CA LEU A 21 -1.77 -13.02 -22.52
C LEU A 21 -2.30 -14.43 -22.80
N ASN A 22 -3.57 -14.70 -22.47
CA ASN A 22 -4.22 -15.98 -22.74
C ASN A 22 -4.31 -16.29 -24.24
N ALA A 23 -4.49 -15.28 -25.11
CA ALA A 23 -4.46 -15.48 -26.55
C ALA A 23 -3.05 -15.85 -27.04
N VAL A 24 -2.02 -15.13 -26.59
CA VAL A 24 -0.63 -15.40 -26.95
C VAL A 24 -0.17 -16.77 -26.46
N GLN A 25 -0.57 -17.18 -25.26
CA GLN A 25 -0.26 -18.49 -24.70
C GLN A 25 -0.90 -19.63 -25.48
N ARG A 26 -2.15 -19.47 -25.92
CA ARG A 26 -2.81 -20.45 -26.80
C ARG A 26 -2.09 -20.60 -28.15
N LEU A 27 -1.61 -19.49 -28.72
CA LEU A 27 -0.81 -19.52 -29.94
C LEU A 27 0.55 -20.21 -29.71
N SER A 28 1.21 -19.91 -28.60
CA SER A 28 2.52 -20.49 -28.24
C SER A 28 2.45 -21.99 -27.95
N GLN A 29 1.30 -22.51 -27.51
CA GLN A 29 1.09 -23.96 -27.35
C GLN A 29 1.17 -24.73 -28.67
N HIS A 30 0.86 -24.09 -29.79
CA HIS A 30 0.88 -24.72 -31.11
C HIS A 30 2.26 -24.64 -31.77
N ASP A 31 3.04 -23.61 -31.44
CA ASP A 31 4.43 -23.44 -31.90
C ASP A 31 5.33 -22.88 -30.79
N PRO A 32 5.87 -23.77 -29.91
CA PRO A 32 6.57 -23.37 -28.68
C PRO A 32 7.98 -22.81 -28.90
N HIS A 33 8.56 -22.96 -30.09
CA HIS A 33 9.91 -22.51 -30.41
C HIS A 33 9.92 -21.28 -31.32
N HIS A 34 8.76 -20.67 -31.53
CA HIS A 34 8.65 -19.47 -32.34
C HIS A 34 9.13 -18.23 -31.55
N ASP A 35 10.31 -17.72 -31.89
CA ASP A 35 10.95 -16.59 -31.18
C ASP A 35 10.05 -15.36 -31.03
N LEU A 36 9.24 -15.04 -32.05
CA LEU A 36 8.31 -13.91 -31.99
C LEU A 36 7.19 -14.14 -30.96
N LEU A 37 6.68 -15.38 -30.83
CA LEU A 37 5.65 -15.72 -29.85
C LEU A 37 6.21 -15.68 -28.43
N LEU A 38 7.45 -16.14 -28.24
CA LEU A 38 8.15 -16.04 -26.95
C LEU A 38 8.35 -14.58 -26.51
N GLN A 39 8.78 -13.72 -27.44
CA GLN A 39 8.92 -12.28 -27.17
C GLN A 39 7.57 -11.62 -26.88
N LEU A 40 6.54 -11.95 -27.67
CA LEU A 40 5.20 -11.43 -27.48
C LEU A 40 4.61 -11.85 -26.13
N GLU A 41 4.82 -13.09 -25.71
CA GLU A 41 4.37 -13.60 -24.42
C GLU A 41 5.09 -12.89 -23.26
N HIS A 42 6.40 -12.66 -23.40
CA HIS A 42 7.16 -11.85 -22.45
C HIS A 42 6.59 -10.44 -22.31
N VAL A 43 6.33 -9.75 -23.41
CA VAL A 43 5.75 -8.41 -23.40
C VAL A 43 4.35 -8.43 -22.79
N ALA A 44 3.51 -9.42 -23.14
CA ALA A 44 2.17 -9.58 -22.59
C ALA A 44 2.19 -9.75 -21.06
N ARG A 45 3.11 -10.56 -20.53
CA ARG A 45 3.33 -10.71 -19.08
C ARG A 45 3.72 -9.38 -18.42
N VAL A 46 4.64 -8.62 -19.02
CA VAL A 46 5.07 -7.32 -18.49
C VAL A 46 3.91 -6.32 -18.48
N VAL A 47 3.08 -6.31 -19.52
CA VAL A 47 1.89 -5.43 -19.60
C VAL A 47 0.87 -5.79 -18.52
N LEU A 48 0.56 -7.08 -18.34
CA LEU A 48 -0.34 -7.54 -17.30
C LEU A 48 0.18 -7.16 -15.91
N LEU A 49 1.46 -7.40 -15.63
CA LEU A 49 2.08 -7.04 -14.36
C LEU A 49 1.94 -5.54 -14.05
N LYS A 50 2.17 -4.68 -15.05
CA LYS A 50 2.00 -3.23 -14.91
C LYS A 50 0.55 -2.84 -14.64
N ALA A 51 -0.40 -3.43 -15.37
CA ALA A 51 -1.84 -3.17 -15.18
C ALA A 51 -2.30 -3.58 -13.77
N SER A 52 -1.95 -4.79 -13.33
CA SER A 52 -2.30 -5.29 -12.00
C SER A 52 -1.68 -4.46 -10.87
N LYS A 53 -0.43 -4.00 -11.03
CA LYS A 53 0.21 -3.12 -10.04
C LYS A 53 -0.51 -1.78 -9.90
N LEU A 54 -0.98 -1.20 -11.02
CA LEU A 54 -1.74 0.04 -11.00
C LEU A 54 -3.10 -0.14 -10.34
N GLU A 55 -3.83 -1.21 -10.67
CA GLU A 55 -5.10 -1.56 -10.04
C GLU A 55 -4.92 -1.78 -8.53
N GLN A 56 -3.94 -2.60 -8.14
CA GLN A 56 -3.62 -2.85 -6.74
C GLN A 56 -3.32 -1.54 -5.99
N SER A 57 -2.49 -0.66 -6.56
CA SER A 57 -2.18 0.64 -5.94
C SER A 57 -3.43 1.50 -5.76
N MET A 58 -4.36 1.48 -6.73
CA MET A 58 -5.61 2.23 -6.65
C MET A 58 -6.54 1.65 -5.58
N LEU A 59 -6.67 0.32 -5.49
CA LEU A 59 -7.44 -0.36 -4.45
C LEU A 59 -6.85 -0.10 -3.06
N GLN A 60 -5.52 -0.13 -2.90
CA GLN A 60 -4.85 0.21 -1.63
C GLN A 60 -5.12 1.66 -1.20
N GLN A 61 -5.16 2.60 -2.15
CA GLN A 61 -5.53 3.99 -1.88
C GLN A 61 -7.00 4.12 -1.48
N ARG A 62 -7.93 3.45 -2.19
CA ARG A 62 -9.37 3.44 -1.86
C ARG A 62 -9.64 2.87 -0.48
N ALA A 63 -8.97 1.76 -0.15
CA ALA A 63 -9.06 1.12 1.16
C ALA A 63 -8.30 1.88 2.26
N LYS A 64 -7.63 2.99 1.93
CA LYS A 64 -6.83 3.79 2.86
C LYS A 64 -5.85 2.95 3.70
N LEU A 65 -5.27 1.88 3.13
CA LEU A 65 -4.41 0.95 3.88
C LEU A 65 -3.18 1.64 4.50
N HIS A 66 -2.71 2.75 3.90
CA HIS A 66 -1.65 3.57 4.49
C HIS A 66 -2.04 4.20 5.84
N TRP A 67 -3.34 4.41 6.10
CA TRP A 67 -3.85 4.86 7.40
C TRP A 67 -3.76 3.77 8.46
N LEU A 68 -3.81 2.49 8.09
CA LEU A 68 -3.59 1.38 9.03
C LEU A 68 -2.13 1.26 9.45
N LYS A 69 -1.19 1.46 8.51
CA LYS A 69 0.25 1.44 8.82
C LYS A 69 0.71 2.66 9.61
N GLY A 70 0.19 3.84 9.26
CA GLY A 70 0.56 5.09 9.92
C GLY A 70 -0.23 5.36 11.19
N GLY A 71 -1.47 4.87 11.31
CA GLY A 71 -2.51 5.56 12.07
C GLY A 71 -2.96 6.83 11.31
N ASP A 72 -4.24 7.17 11.40
CA ASP A 72 -4.67 8.48 10.91
C ASP A 72 -4.07 9.61 11.78
N GLN A 73 -4.00 10.83 11.23
CA GLN A 73 -3.40 11.97 11.92
C GLN A 73 -4.13 12.29 13.24
N CYS A 74 -5.44 12.08 13.30
CA CYS A 74 -6.26 12.33 14.49
C CYS A 74 -5.86 11.39 15.64
N CYS A 75 -5.74 10.10 15.37
CA CYS A 75 -5.27 9.08 16.30
C CYS A 75 -3.84 9.36 16.76
N LYS A 76 -2.92 9.72 15.86
CA LYS A 76 -1.54 10.08 16.25
C LYS A 76 -1.50 11.24 17.23
N ILE A 77 -2.23 12.32 16.95
CA ILE A 77 -2.28 13.50 17.81
C ILE A 77 -2.92 13.16 19.15
N PHE A 78 -4.02 12.42 19.15
CA PHE A 78 -4.69 11.95 20.36
C PHE A 78 -3.74 11.14 21.25
N PHE A 79 -3.10 10.09 20.71
CA PHE A 79 -2.19 9.25 21.49
C PHE A 79 -0.95 10.02 21.97
N ARG A 80 -0.45 10.98 21.18
CA ARG A 80 0.64 11.88 21.62
C ARG A 80 0.22 12.78 22.79
N LYS A 81 -1.00 13.33 22.77
CA LYS A 81 -1.55 14.12 23.89
C LYS A 81 -1.76 13.25 25.14
N VAL A 82 -2.24 12.02 24.99
CA VAL A 82 -2.37 11.05 26.09
C VAL A 82 -1.01 10.73 26.70
N ALA A 83 0.01 10.45 25.88
CA ALA A 83 1.37 10.18 26.35
C ALA A 83 1.98 11.38 27.09
N ALA A 84 1.80 12.60 26.57
CA ALA A 84 2.25 13.82 27.22
C ALA A 84 1.58 14.05 28.58
N ARG A 85 0.26 13.83 28.68
CA ARG A 85 -0.47 13.92 29.96
C ARG A 85 0.02 12.89 30.98
N ARG A 86 0.27 11.64 30.55
CA ARG A 86 0.82 10.61 31.44
C ARG A 86 2.22 10.98 31.93
N ALA A 87 3.07 11.52 31.06
CA ALA A 87 4.40 11.98 31.44
C ALA A 87 4.36 13.17 32.42
N SER A 88 3.47 14.14 32.21
CA SER A 88 3.32 15.29 33.11
C SER A 88 2.71 14.92 34.47
N GLN A 89 1.86 13.90 34.51
CA GLN A 89 1.23 13.40 35.74
C GLN A 89 2.08 12.33 36.44
N LYS A 90 3.24 11.97 35.88
CA LYS A 90 4.13 10.99 36.48
C LYS A 90 4.80 11.62 37.70
N ILE A 91 4.60 11.01 38.86
CA ILE A 91 5.38 11.33 40.06
C ILE A 91 6.77 10.72 39.86
N PHE A 92 7.81 11.56 39.76
CA PHE A 92 9.19 11.12 39.57
C PHE A 92 9.89 10.80 40.89
N GLN A 93 9.54 11.53 41.95
CA GLN A 93 10.19 11.45 43.24
C GLN A 93 9.23 11.91 44.33
N ILE A 94 9.24 11.23 45.47
CA ILE A 94 8.56 11.67 46.68
C ILE A 94 9.64 12.05 47.69
N THR A 95 9.53 13.21 48.31
CA THR A 95 10.50 13.71 49.30
C THR A 95 9.83 13.97 50.65
N ASN A 96 10.56 13.72 51.74
CA ASN A 96 10.11 14.07 53.08
C ASN A 96 10.26 15.58 53.36
N THR A 97 9.82 16.03 54.54
CA THR A 97 9.92 17.43 55.02
C THR A 97 11.35 17.95 55.15
N TYR A 98 12.34 17.05 55.16
CA TYR A 98 13.77 17.34 55.24
C TYR A 98 14.47 17.27 53.86
N GLY A 99 13.72 17.05 52.78
CA GLY A 99 14.24 16.98 51.41
C GLY A 99 14.87 15.65 51.00
N HIS A 100 14.82 14.62 51.86
CA HIS A 100 15.33 13.29 51.51
C HIS A 100 14.33 12.55 50.61
N VAL A 101 14.86 11.83 49.63
CA VAL A 101 14.08 10.99 48.73
C VAL A 101 13.53 9.78 49.49
N LEU A 102 12.22 9.60 49.45
CA LEU A 102 11.55 8.40 49.94
C LEU A 102 11.59 7.35 48.82
N THR A 103 12.67 6.57 48.81
CA THR A 103 12.74 5.28 48.10
C THR A 103 12.27 4.20 49.06
N GLU A 104 11.38 3.29 48.61
CA GLU A 104 11.12 2.03 49.32
C GLU A 104 12.43 1.26 49.59
#